data_AF-A0A0P9M9V9-F1
#
_entry.id   AF-A0A0P9M9V9-F1
#
_cell.length_a   1.000
_cell.length_b   1.000
_cell.length_c   1.000
_cell.angle_alpha   90.00
_cell.angle_beta   90.00
_cell.angle_gamma   90.00
#
_symmetry.space_group_name_H-M   'P 1'
#
loop_
_entity.id
_entity.type
_entity.pdbx_description
1 polymer ?
#
loop_
_entity_poly.entity_id
_entity_poly.type
_entity_poly.pdbx_seq_one_letter_code
_entity_poly.pdbx_strand_id
1 'polypeptide(L)' 'KVTYNSHIKRVLKGKLNLAIADGSVSVDGREIYTAEGLRVGVFTSTENF' A
#
# COMPACT_ATOMS: atom_id res chain seq x y z
N LYS A 1 2.77 -13.32 16.40
CA LYS A 1 2.70 -11.86 16.13
C LYS A 1 2.83 -11.62 14.63
N VAL A 2 1.88 -10.91 14.01
CA VAL A 2 1.97 -10.50 12.61
C VAL A 2 2.59 -9.10 12.54
N THR A 3 3.52 -8.88 11.60
CA THR A 3 4.15 -7.58 11.34
C THR A 3 4.00 -7.23 9.87
N TYR A 4 3.58 -6.00 9.59
CA TYR A 4 3.43 -5.47 8.24
C TYR A 4 4.50 -4.42 8.02
N ASN A 5 5.26 -4.56 6.93
CA ASN A 5 6.20 -3.56 6.47
C ASN A 5 5.67 -2.97 5.16
N SER A 6 5.76 -1.65 5.01
CA SER A 6 5.38 -0.98 3.77
C SER A 6 6.40 0.10 3.44
N HIS A 7 6.90 0.06 2.21
CA HIS A 7 7.87 1.01 1.68
C HIS A 7 7.22 1.84 0.58
N ILE A 8 6.95 3.11 0.88
CA ILE A 8 6.35 4.03 -0.08
C ILE A 8 7.35 4.33 -1.20
N LYS A 9 7.05 3.88 -2.41
CA LYS A 9 7.85 4.13 -3.62
C LYS A 9 7.52 5.47 -4.25
N ARG A 10 6.22 5.82 -4.32
CA ARG A 10 5.77 7.05 -4.98
C ARG A 10 4.46 7.56 -4.39
N VAL A 11 4.35 8.87 -4.29
CA VAL A 11 3.09 9.57 -4.00
C VAL A 11 2.79 10.50 -5.17
N LEU A 12 1.61 10.37 -5.76
CA LEU A 12 1.09 11.29 -6.76
C LEU A 12 -0.05 12.10 -6.15
N LYS A 13 0.03 13.43 -6.29
CA LYS A 13 -0.98 14.37 -5.83
C LYS A 13 -1.62 15.05 -7.03
N GLY A 14 -2.94 15.18 -7.04
CA GLY A 14 -3.68 15.79 -8.16
C GLY A 14 -5.17 15.50 -8.09
N LYS A 15 -5.83 15.39 -9.25
CA LYS A 15 -7.25 15.01 -9.32
C LYS A 15 -7.55 13.69 -8.61
N LEU A 16 -6.57 12.77 -8.57
CA LEU A 16 -6.57 11.59 -7.72
C LEU A 16 -5.28 11.59 -6.90
N ASN A 17 -5.41 11.44 -5.58
CA ASN A 17 -4.28 11.18 -4.70
C ASN A 17 -3.99 9.67 -4.69
N LEU A 18 -2.80 9.26 -5.13
CA LEU A 18 -2.39 7.87 -5.26
C LEU A 18 -1.07 7.61 -4.53
N ALA A 19 -1.04 6.60 -3.67
CA ALA A 19 0.19 6.05 -3.10
C ALA A 19 0.54 4.73 -3.79
N ILE A 20 1.82 4.56 -4.11
CA ILE A 20 2.40 3.31 -4.63
C ILE A 20 3.46 2.83 -3.64
N ALA A 21 3.37 1.57 -3.22
CA ALA A 21 4.28 0.99 -2.23
C ALA A 21 4.63 -0.46 -2.55
N ASP A 22 5.75 -0.92 -2.02
CA ASP A 22 5.95 -2.35 -1.80
C ASP A 22 5.65 -2.68 -0.35
N GLY A 23 5.33 -3.93 -0.05
CA GLY A 23 5.13 -4.36 1.31
C GLY A 23 5.51 -5.82 1.55
N SER A 24 5.71 -6.14 2.82
CA SER A 24 5.86 -7.52 3.25
C SER A 24 5.12 -7.78 4.55
N VAL A 25 4.75 -9.04 4.75
CA VAL A 25 4.10 -9.53 5.95
C VAL A 25 4.98 -10.59 6.57
N SER A 26 5.22 -10.49 7.87
CA SER A 26 6.01 -11.45 8.63
C SER A 26 5.22 -11.99 9.82
N VAL A 27 5.39 -13.28 10.13
CA VAL A 27 4.87 -13.93 11.34
C VAL A 27 6.04 -14.38 12.19
N ASP A 28 6.07 -13.88 13.43
CA ASP A 28 7.12 -14.21 14.41
C ASP A 28 8.55 -14.01 13.86
N GLY A 29 8.72 -12.93 13.11
CA GLY A 29 10.01 -12.53 12.51
C GLY A 29 10.33 -13.19 11.16
N ARG A 30 9.54 -14.18 10.72
CA ARG A 30 9.70 -14.81 9.40
C ARG A 30 8.79 -14.15 8.37
N GLU A 31 9.37 -13.66 7.28
CA GLU A 31 8.60 -13.16 6.14
C GLU A 31 7.80 -14.29 5.49
N ILE A 32 6.51 -14.03 5.22
CA ILE A 32 5.57 -15.00 4.65
C ILE A 32 4.89 -14.50 3.37
N TYR A 33 4.80 -13.18 3.17
CA TYR A 33 4.25 -12.58 1.95
C TYR A 33 5.05 -11.36 1.52
N THR A 34 5.13 -11.15 0.21
CA THR A 34 5.63 -9.93 -0.42
C THR A 34 4.57 -9.40 -1.39
N ALA A 35 4.56 -8.09 -1.58
CA ALA A 35 3.73 -7.43 -2.58
C ALA A 35 4.51 -6.27 -3.20
N GLU A 36 4.58 -6.24 -4.51
CA GLU A 36 5.24 -5.18 -5.26
C GLU A 36 4.22 -4.26 -5.92
N GLY A 37 4.44 -2.95 -5.82
CA GLY A 37 3.64 -1.96 -6.54
C GLY A 37 2.18 -1.89 -6.11
N LEU A 38 1.87 -2.15 -4.84
CA LEU A 38 0.57 -1.89 -4.22
C LEU A 38 0.13 -0.46 -4.54
N ARG A 39 -1.12 -0.28 -4.96
CA ARG A 39 -1.68 1.03 -5.35
C ARG A 39 -2.90 1.34 -4.51
N VAL A 40 -2.87 2.49 -3.82
CA VAL A 40 -3.99 2.94 -2.97
C VAL A 40 -4.37 4.37 -3.37
N GLY A 41 -5.60 4.53 -3.84
CA GLY A 41 -6.20 5.82 -4.16
C GLY A 41 -7.04 6.34 -3.01
N VAL A 42 -7.00 7.66 -2.76
CA VAL A 42 -7.88 8.34 -1.80
C VAL A 42 -8.87 9.19 -2.57
N PHE A 43 -10.16 8.96 -2.30
CA PHE A 43 -11.28 9.63 -2.96
C PHE A 43 -12.13 10.38 -1.93
N THR A 44 -12.63 11.56 -2.29
CA THR A 44 -13.55 12.33 -1.44
C THR A 44 -15.01 11.85 -1.55
N SER A 45 -15.33 11.13 -2.62
CA SER A 45 -16.59 10.40 -2.83
C SER A 45 -16.30 9.12 -3.61
N THR A 46 -17.00 8.04 -3.29
CA THR A 46 -16.93 6.75 -3.98
C THR A 46 -18.15 6.46 -4.84
N GLU A 47 -19.04 7.44 -5.05
CA GLU A 47 -20.32 7.26 -5.79
C GLU A 47 -20.14 6.81 -7.25
N ASN A 48 -18.93 6.94 -7.81
CA ASN A 48 -18.59 6.56 -9.18
C ASN A 48 -17.54 5.45 -9.26
N PHE A 49 -17.35 4.67 -8.18
CA PHE A 49 -16.53 3.45 -8.11
C PHE A 49 -17.43 2.24 -7.85
#